data_AF-A0AAU3LE42-F1
#
_entry.id   AF-A0AAU3LE42-F1
#
_cell.length_a   1.000
_cell.length_b   1.000
_cell.length_c   1.000
_cell.angle_alpha   90.00
_cell.angle_beta   90.00
_cell.angle_gamma   90.00
#
_symmetry.space_group_name_H-M   'P 1'
#
loop_
_entity.id
_entity.type
_entity.pdbx_description
1 polymer ?
#
loop_
_entity_poly.entity_id
_entity_poly.type
_entity_poly.pdbx_seq_one_letter_code
_entity_poly.pdbx_strand_id
1 'polypeptide(L)'
;MRQFIKRSAVLAAAVGAFAAIGIVPASAATATPASICGSGYRQIDSHIFTNGRVEFARVFLLYDAATGYNCVVTQHSKATAGMPLTTGAWLDVQGDGKGQVKNQGTFTSYAGPVRLKAVHSCVKWGGMIEAGVGTYTYTSPWEHCG
;
A
#
# COMPACT_ATOMS: atom_id res chain seq x y z
N MET A 1 -8.99 -4.60 72.07
CA MET A 1 -8.50 -3.55 73.00
C MET A 1 -6.99 -3.72 73.08
N ARG A 2 -6.11 -2.76 72.81
CA ARG A 2 -6.13 -1.31 72.98
C ARG A 2 -5.46 -0.60 71.79
N GLN A 3 -6.00 0.58 71.50
CA GLN A 3 -5.46 1.62 70.61
C GLN A 3 -4.16 2.21 71.17
N PHE A 4 -3.32 2.86 70.33
CA PHE A 4 -3.05 4.31 70.38
C PHE A 4 -1.94 4.73 69.38
N ILE A 5 -2.37 5.34 68.26
CA ILE A 5 -1.90 6.58 67.58
C ILE A 5 -0.46 7.10 67.85
N LYS A 6 0.37 7.34 66.81
CA LYS A 6 0.69 8.66 66.18
C LYS A 6 1.91 8.62 65.23
N ARG A 7 1.87 9.60 64.31
CA ARG A 7 2.58 9.80 63.02
C ARG A 7 4.08 10.11 63.13
N SER A 8 4.74 9.97 61.96
CA SER A 8 5.95 10.65 61.42
C SER A 8 7.08 9.64 61.15
N ALA A 9 7.82 9.64 60.05
CA ALA A 9 8.13 10.70 59.09
C ALA A 9 8.33 10.13 57.67
N VAL A 10 8.06 10.96 56.67
CA VAL A 10 8.40 10.73 55.26
C VAL A 10 9.91 10.90 55.10
N LEU A 11 10.59 9.86 54.61
CA LEU A 11 11.96 9.93 54.11
C LEU A 11 11.94 9.52 52.65
N ALA A 12 12.08 10.52 51.78
CA ALA A 12 12.27 10.37 50.36
C ALA A 12 13.69 9.86 50.08
N ALA A 13 13.82 8.81 49.29
CA ALA A 13 15.03 8.47 48.56
C ALA A 13 14.63 7.99 47.16
N ALA A 14 14.55 8.93 46.23
CA ALA A 14 14.42 8.66 44.82
C ALA A 14 15.81 8.31 44.27
N VAL A 15 16.01 7.05 43.82
CA VAL A 15 17.13 6.69 42.95
C VAL A 15 16.53 6.35 41.60
N GLY A 16 16.52 7.33 40.70
CA GLY A 16 16.08 7.17 39.33
C GLY A 16 17.12 6.43 38.51
N ALA A 17 16.81 5.21 38.09
CA ALA A 17 17.53 4.55 37.01
C ALA A 17 16.98 5.08 35.67
N PHE A 18 17.68 6.03 35.05
CA PHE A 18 17.42 6.42 33.67
C PHE A 18 17.89 5.29 32.75
N ALA A 19 16.96 4.42 32.35
CA ALA A 19 17.19 3.52 31.22
C ALA A 19 17.30 4.38 29.96
N ALA A 20 18.48 4.38 29.33
CA ALA A 20 18.70 5.04 28.05
C ALA A 20 17.82 4.37 26.97
N ILE A 21 16.72 5.02 26.61
CA ILE A 21 15.90 4.63 25.46
C ILE A 21 16.71 5.03 24.22
N GLY A 22 17.36 4.06 23.60
CA GLY A 22 17.96 4.24 22.28
C GLY A 22 16.85 4.57 21.28
N ILE A 23 16.82 5.82 20.83
CA ILE A 23 15.92 6.26 19.76
C ILE A 23 16.51 5.72 18.46
N VAL A 24 16.20 4.47 18.10
CA VAL A 24 16.43 4.01 16.73
C VAL A 24 15.47 4.80 15.84
N PRO A 25 15.95 5.59 14.86
CA PRO A 25 15.06 6.22 13.92
C PRO A 25 14.33 5.09 13.17
N ALA A 26 13.03 4.96 13.40
CA ALA A 26 12.19 4.10 12.58
C ALA A 26 12.29 4.63 11.16
N SER A 27 13.07 3.95 10.31
CA SER A 27 13.11 4.25 8.89
C SER A 27 11.68 4.06 8.41
N ALA A 28 11.01 5.12 7.98
CA ALA A 28 9.68 5.00 7.40
C ALA A 28 9.79 4.06 6.21
N ALA A 29 9.38 2.80 6.39
CA ALA A 29 9.45 1.80 5.35
C ALA A 29 8.60 2.32 4.18
N THR A 30 9.23 2.59 3.04
CA THR A 30 8.51 3.00 1.85
C THR A 30 7.56 1.88 1.49
N ALA A 31 6.26 2.19 1.39
CA ALA A 31 5.26 1.20 1.01
C ALA A 31 5.65 0.59 -0.33
N THR A 32 5.85 -0.72 -0.34
CA THR A 32 6.02 -1.52 -1.55
C THR A 32 4.64 -1.99 -2.03
N PRO A 33 4.46 -2.29 -3.33
CA PRO A 33 3.20 -2.86 -3.83
C PRO A 33 2.80 -4.13 -3.06
N ALA A 34 3.78 -4.97 -2.71
CA ALA A 34 3.56 -6.16 -1.88
C ALA A 34 3.06 -5.81 -0.48
N SER A 35 3.65 -4.83 0.20
CA SER A 35 3.16 -4.39 1.52
C SER A 35 1.76 -3.76 1.46
N ILE A 36 1.40 -3.12 0.35
CA ILE A 36 0.06 -2.54 0.13
C ILE A 36 -0.96 -3.66 -0.12
N CYS A 37 -0.60 -4.66 -0.92
CA CYS A 37 -1.43 -5.84 -1.19
C CYS A 37 -1.51 -6.82 0.00
N GLY A 38 -0.55 -6.78 0.92
CA GLY A 38 -0.52 -7.61 2.11
C GLY A 38 0.36 -8.86 1.96
N SER A 39 0.43 -9.66 3.02
CA SER A 39 1.21 -10.90 3.05
C SER A 39 0.75 -11.88 1.96
N GLY A 40 1.67 -12.72 1.47
CA GLY A 40 1.39 -13.73 0.43
C GLY A 40 1.51 -13.22 -1.01
N TYR A 41 1.32 -11.92 -1.24
CA TYR A 41 1.40 -11.35 -2.59
C TYR A 41 2.82 -11.29 -3.14
N ARG A 42 2.93 -11.61 -4.43
CA ARG A 42 4.14 -11.47 -5.25
C ARG A 42 3.79 -10.68 -6.51
N GLN A 43 4.66 -9.75 -6.89
CA GLN A 43 4.52 -9.07 -8.17
C GLN A 43 4.68 -10.08 -9.30
N ILE A 44 3.71 -10.07 -10.22
CA ILE A 44 3.73 -10.89 -11.43
C ILE A 44 3.80 -10.04 -12.70
N ASP A 45 3.44 -8.74 -12.62
CA ASP A 45 3.56 -7.81 -13.73
C ASP A 45 3.59 -6.33 -13.30
N SER A 46 3.98 -5.43 -14.20
CA SER A 46 3.90 -3.98 -14.00
C SER A 46 3.96 -3.17 -15.30
N HIS A 47 3.34 -1.99 -15.30
CA HIS A 47 3.43 -1.02 -16.39
C HIS A 47 3.82 0.38 -15.88
N ILE A 48 4.71 1.05 -16.60
CA ILE A 48 5.29 2.35 -16.21
C ILE A 48 4.53 3.49 -16.90
N PHE A 49 4.14 4.50 -16.14
CA PHE A 49 3.68 5.78 -16.67
C PHE A 49 4.86 6.76 -16.69
N THR A 50 5.39 7.07 -17.87
CA THR A 50 6.58 7.92 -18.04
C THR A 50 6.36 9.02 -19.08
N ASN A 51 7.08 10.13 -18.90
CA ASN A 51 7.36 11.11 -19.95
C ASN A 51 8.87 11.27 -20.12
N GLY A 52 9.40 10.72 -21.21
CA GLY A 52 10.84 10.62 -21.43
C GLY A 52 11.50 9.76 -20.36
N ARG A 53 12.41 10.38 -19.58
CA ARG A 53 13.14 9.70 -18.48
C ARG A 53 12.45 9.82 -17.12
N VAL A 54 11.33 10.53 -17.04
CA VAL A 54 10.61 10.78 -15.79
C VAL A 54 9.48 9.77 -15.65
N GLU A 55 9.67 8.77 -14.78
CA GLU A 55 8.58 7.92 -14.30
C GLU A 55 7.69 8.76 -13.38
N PHE A 56 6.39 8.81 -13.65
CA PHE A 56 5.39 9.45 -12.78
C PHE A 56 4.79 8.46 -11.81
N ALA A 57 4.44 7.26 -12.28
CA ALA A 57 3.90 6.20 -11.46
C ALA A 57 4.11 4.85 -12.16
N ARG A 58 3.83 3.79 -11.43
CA ARG A 58 3.83 2.43 -11.95
C ARG A 58 2.61 1.70 -11.42
N VAL A 59 1.87 1.08 -12.32
CA VAL A 59 0.82 0.13 -11.94
C VAL A 59 1.43 -1.26 -11.86
N PHE A 60 1.08 -1.99 -10.80
CA PHE A 60 1.57 -3.33 -10.51
C PHE A 60 0.42 -4.30 -10.44
N LEU A 61 0.62 -5.50 -10.98
CA LEU A 61 -0.21 -6.66 -10.74
C LEU A 61 0.54 -7.62 -9.81
N LEU A 62 -0.12 -8.01 -8.73
CA LEU A 62 0.38 -8.96 -7.76
C LEU A 62 -0.59 -10.13 -7.62
N TYR A 63 -0.06 -11.30 -7.29
CA TYR A 63 -0.83 -12.51 -7.07
C TYR A 63 -0.43 -13.20 -5.78
N ASP A 64 -1.42 -13.72 -5.06
CA ASP A 64 -1.25 -14.63 -3.93
C ASP A 64 -1.72 -16.03 -4.33
N ALA A 65 -0.75 -16.91 -4.59
CA ALA A 65 -1.00 -18.28 -5.01
C ALA A 65 -1.71 -19.15 -3.96
N ALA A 66 -1.65 -18.77 -2.67
CA ALA A 66 -2.32 -19.52 -1.61
C ALA A 66 -3.83 -19.24 -1.58
N THR A 67 -4.25 -18.03 -1.96
CA THR A 67 -5.65 -17.61 -1.92
C THR A 67 -6.30 -17.47 -3.30
N GLY A 68 -5.49 -17.39 -4.36
CA GLY A 68 -5.94 -17.18 -5.73
C GLY A 68 -6.40 -15.75 -6.04
N TYR A 69 -5.95 -14.78 -5.25
CA TYR A 69 -6.31 -13.38 -5.42
C TYR A 69 -5.25 -12.63 -6.21
N ASN A 70 -5.71 -11.83 -7.16
CA ASN A 70 -4.95 -10.77 -7.79
C ASN A 70 -5.13 -9.47 -7.00
N CYS A 71 -4.12 -8.60 -7.06
CA CYS A 71 -4.10 -7.28 -6.44
C CYS A 71 -3.46 -6.26 -7.38
N VAL A 72 -4.14 -5.14 -7.62
CA VAL A 72 -3.64 -4.05 -8.47
C VAL A 72 -3.42 -2.80 -7.63
N VAL A 73 -2.25 -2.19 -7.78
CA VAL A 73 -1.85 -0.94 -7.13
C VAL A 73 -1.16 -0.05 -8.14
N THR A 74 -1.57 1.21 -8.23
CA THR A 74 -0.84 2.24 -8.97
C THR A 74 -0.10 3.12 -7.99
N GLN A 75 1.22 3.01 -7.97
CA GLN A 75 2.07 3.69 -7.00
C GLN A 75 2.81 4.87 -7.63
N HIS A 76 2.79 6.01 -6.95
CA HIS A 76 3.56 7.19 -7.31
C HIS A 76 5.05 6.88 -7.26
N SER A 77 5.78 7.42 -8.23
CA SER A 77 7.24 7.39 -8.24
C SER A 77 7.82 8.43 -7.28
N LYS A 78 9.16 8.54 -7.26
CA LYS A 78 9.83 9.65 -6.58
C LYS A 78 9.48 11.03 -7.16
N ALA A 79 9.18 11.13 -8.46
CA ALA A 79 8.91 12.40 -9.12
C ALA A 79 7.54 12.99 -8.74
N THR A 80 6.62 12.16 -8.27
CA THR A 80 5.24 12.53 -7.91
C THR A 80 4.90 12.24 -6.45
N ALA A 81 5.90 11.88 -5.65
CA ALA A 81 5.72 11.55 -4.23
C ALA A 81 5.19 12.78 -3.47
N GLY A 82 4.08 12.58 -2.74
CA GLY A 82 3.44 13.65 -1.95
C GLY A 82 2.56 14.60 -2.76
N MET A 83 2.56 14.53 -4.09
CA MET A 83 1.71 15.36 -4.94
C MET A 83 0.29 14.80 -4.99
N PRO A 84 -0.77 15.60 -4.71
CA PRO A 84 -2.16 15.14 -4.81
C PRO A 84 -2.57 15.07 -6.29
N LEU A 85 -2.46 13.88 -6.89
CA LEU A 85 -2.73 13.65 -8.31
C LEU A 85 -3.89 12.67 -8.50
N THR A 86 -4.67 12.87 -9.57
CA THR A 86 -5.67 11.88 -9.98
C THR A 86 -4.96 10.59 -10.37
N THR A 87 -5.19 9.54 -9.60
CA THR A 87 -4.54 8.23 -9.79
C THR A 87 -5.60 7.15 -9.70
N GLY A 88 -5.46 6.11 -10.52
CA GLY A 88 -6.42 5.01 -10.59
C GLY A 88 -5.75 3.66 -10.68
N ALA A 89 -6.42 2.64 -10.16
CA ALA A 89 -6.10 1.22 -10.28
C ALA A 89 -7.39 0.45 -10.56
N TRP A 90 -7.35 -0.57 -11.41
CA TRP A 90 -8.51 -1.41 -11.73
C TRP A 90 -8.14 -2.84 -12.07
N LEU A 91 -9.12 -3.71 -11.86
CA LEU A 91 -9.03 -5.14 -12.09
C LEU A 91 -10.39 -5.68 -12.54
N ASP A 92 -10.37 -6.61 -13.47
CA ASP A 92 -11.53 -7.28 -14.04
C ASP A 92 -11.18 -8.77 -14.21
N VAL A 93 -12.15 -9.66 -13.99
CA VAL A 93 -11.97 -11.11 -14.06
C VAL A 93 -12.81 -11.66 -15.20
N GLN A 94 -12.18 -12.38 -16.11
CA GLN A 94 -12.85 -12.87 -17.29
C GLN A 94 -13.97 -13.85 -16.93
N GLY A 95 -15.19 -13.54 -17.37
CA GLY A 95 -16.34 -14.45 -17.26
C GLY A 95 -17.00 -14.52 -15.87
N ASP A 96 -16.62 -13.67 -14.91
CA ASP A 96 -17.20 -13.70 -13.56
C ASP A 96 -18.54 -12.94 -13.44
N GLY A 97 -18.91 -12.17 -14.46
CA GLY A 97 -20.16 -11.41 -14.56
C GLY A 97 -20.22 -10.14 -13.68
N LYS A 98 -19.13 -9.76 -12.99
CA LYS A 98 -19.10 -8.61 -12.08
C LYS A 98 -18.57 -7.35 -12.74
N GLY A 99 -17.82 -7.52 -13.83
CA GLY A 99 -17.17 -6.43 -14.53
C GLY A 99 -16.01 -5.82 -13.74
N GLN A 100 -15.47 -4.74 -14.29
CA GLN A 100 -14.29 -4.09 -13.72
C GLN A 100 -14.57 -3.41 -12.38
N VAL A 101 -13.72 -3.69 -11.38
CA VAL A 101 -13.64 -2.94 -10.14
C VAL A 101 -12.52 -1.91 -10.25
N LYS A 102 -12.76 -0.67 -9.79
CA LYS A 102 -11.77 0.40 -9.80
C LYS A 102 -11.65 1.11 -8.45
N ASN A 103 -10.46 1.60 -8.16
CA ASN A 103 -10.21 2.63 -7.16
C ASN A 103 -9.52 3.80 -7.87
N GLN A 104 -10.21 4.94 -7.96
CA GLN A 104 -9.73 6.12 -8.67
C GLN A 104 -10.13 7.37 -7.89
N GLY A 105 -9.21 8.31 -7.76
CA GLY A 105 -9.40 9.55 -7.01
C GLY A 105 -8.09 10.32 -6.92
N THR A 106 -8.06 11.34 -6.06
CA THR A 106 -6.85 12.10 -5.79
C THR A 106 -6.04 11.42 -4.69
N PHE A 107 -4.82 11.01 -5.01
CA PHE A 107 -3.92 10.33 -4.09
C PHE A 107 -2.55 11.02 -4.07
N THR A 108 -1.84 10.91 -2.96
CA THR A 108 -0.48 11.45 -2.79
C THR A 108 0.62 10.37 -2.84
N SER A 109 0.22 9.10 -2.86
CA SER A 109 1.12 7.95 -2.74
C SER A 109 0.75 6.80 -3.66
N TYR A 110 -0.50 6.32 -3.64
CA TYR A 110 -0.96 5.25 -4.52
C TYR A 110 -2.49 5.20 -4.62
N ALA A 111 -3.00 4.61 -5.69
CA ALA A 111 -4.37 4.12 -5.81
C ALA A 111 -4.40 2.59 -5.68
N GLY A 112 -5.48 2.04 -5.13
CA GLY A 112 -5.62 0.63 -4.77
C GLY A 112 -5.48 0.40 -3.25
N PRO A 113 -5.35 -0.86 -2.80
CA PRO A 113 -5.33 -2.08 -3.59
C PRO A 113 -6.73 -2.47 -4.10
N VAL A 114 -6.85 -2.76 -5.40
CA VAL A 114 -8.03 -3.46 -5.94
C VAL A 114 -7.74 -4.95 -5.97
N ARG A 115 -8.53 -5.76 -5.25
CA ARG A 115 -8.31 -7.20 -5.13
C ARG A 115 -9.50 -7.99 -5.66
N LEU A 116 -9.26 -8.97 -6.52
CA LEU A 116 -10.26 -9.91 -7.01
C LEU A 116 -9.69 -11.33 -7.05
N LYS A 117 -10.53 -12.30 -6.72
CA LYS A 117 -10.20 -13.73 -6.86
C LYS A 117 -10.38 -14.14 -8.32
N ALA A 118 -9.39 -14.79 -8.92
CA ALA A 118 -9.41 -15.16 -10.34
C ALA A 118 -8.83 -16.56 -10.60
N VAL A 119 -9.12 -17.51 -9.72
CA VAL A 119 -8.65 -18.90 -9.89
C VAL A 119 -9.21 -19.47 -11.19
N HIS A 120 -8.33 -19.96 -12.06
CA HIS A 120 -8.68 -20.49 -13.39
C HIS A 120 -9.31 -19.48 -14.37
N SER A 121 -9.14 -18.18 -14.12
CA SER A 121 -9.63 -17.11 -14.99
C SER A 121 -8.51 -16.15 -15.36
N CYS A 122 -8.55 -15.63 -16.58
CA CYS A 122 -7.70 -14.50 -16.96
C CYS A 122 -8.15 -13.22 -16.26
N VAL A 123 -7.21 -12.32 -16.02
CA VAL A 123 -7.49 -10.97 -15.51
C VAL A 123 -7.15 -9.91 -16.54
N LYS A 124 -7.80 -8.76 -16.39
CA LYS A 124 -7.47 -7.53 -17.09
C LYS A 124 -7.25 -6.46 -16.05
N TRP A 125 -6.07 -5.85 -16.07
CA TRP A 125 -5.61 -4.97 -15.00
C TRP A 125 -5.06 -3.68 -15.57
N GLY A 126 -4.95 -2.67 -14.72
CA GLY A 126 -4.44 -1.39 -15.19
C GLY A 126 -4.62 -0.27 -14.20
N GLY A 127 -4.27 0.91 -14.67
CA GLY A 127 -4.26 2.10 -13.85
C GLY A 127 -4.06 3.37 -14.67
N MET A 128 -4.09 4.50 -13.98
CA MET A 128 -3.78 5.79 -14.57
C MET A 128 -3.10 6.72 -13.58
N ILE A 129 -2.49 7.77 -14.13
CA ILE A 129 -2.09 8.97 -13.41
C ILE A 129 -2.25 10.22 -14.29
N GLU A 130 -2.76 11.30 -13.72
CA GLU A 130 -2.70 12.65 -14.31
C GLU A 130 -1.50 13.38 -13.70
N ALA A 131 -0.47 13.65 -14.52
CA ALA A 131 0.77 14.27 -14.07
C ALA A 131 1.38 15.14 -15.17
N GLY A 132 2.00 16.25 -14.78
CA GLY A 132 2.58 17.20 -15.72
C GLY A 132 1.51 17.78 -16.65
N VAL A 133 1.61 17.45 -17.94
CA VAL A 133 0.74 18.00 -19.00
C VAL A 133 -0.23 16.97 -19.59
N GLY A 134 -0.36 15.78 -19.01
CA GLY A 134 -1.15 14.72 -19.61
C GLY A 134 -1.73 13.68 -18.65
N THR A 135 -2.59 12.85 -19.23
CA THR A 135 -3.18 11.67 -18.62
C THR A 135 -2.49 10.43 -19.17
N TYR A 136 -1.90 9.63 -18.29
CA TYR A 136 -1.24 8.37 -18.63
C TYR A 136 -2.14 7.24 -18.15
N THR A 137 -2.53 6.34 -19.06
CA THR A 137 -3.43 5.23 -18.75
C THR A 137 -2.95 3.96 -19.41
N TYR A 138 -3.14 2.83 -18.73
CA TYR A 138 -2.84 1.51 -19.26
C TYR A 138 -3.90 0.54 -18.79
N THR A 139 -4.40 -0.28 -19.72
CA THR A 139 -5.19 -1.47 -19.42
C THR A 139 -4.62 -2.61 -20.24
N SER A 140 -4.31 -3.72 -19.58
CA SER A 140 -3.80 -4.92 -20.24
C SER A 140 -4.85 -5.55 -21.17
N PRO A 141 -4.46 -6.45 -22.08
CA PRO A 141 -5.39 -7.47 -22.60
C PRO A 141 -5.81 -8.43 -21.46
N TRP A 142 -6.64 -9.43 -21.78
CA TRP A 142 -6.87 -10.56 -20.88
C TRP A 142 -5.61 -11.44 -20.82
N GLU A 143 -5.04 -11.61 -19.64
CA GLU A 143 -3.78 -12.33 -19.42
C GLU A 143 -3.72 -12.88 -17.97
N HIS A 144 -2.58 -13.47 -17.58
CA HIS A 144 -2.37 -14.06 -16.24
C HIS A 144 -3.50 -15.02 -15.82
N CYS A 145 -3.73 -16.03 -16.66
CA CYS A 145 -4.82 -16.99 -16.54
C CYS A 145 -4.46 -18.16 -15.60
N GLY A 146 -4.60 -17.98 -14.29
CA GLY A 146 -4.44 -19.05 -13.28
C GLY A 146 -3.27 -18.88 -12.33
#